data_AF-H6RLL8-F1
#
_entry.id   AF-H6RLL8-F1
#
_cell.length_a   1.000
_cell.length_b   1.000
_cell.length_c   1.000
_cell.angle_alpha   90.00
_cell.angle_beta   90.00
_cell.angle_gamma   90.00
#
_symmetry.space_group_name_H-M   'P 1'
#
loop_
_entity.id
_entity.type
_entity.pdbx_description
1 polymer ?
#
loop_
_entity_poly.entity_id
_entity_poly.type
_entity_poly.pdbx_seq_one_letter_code
_entity_poly.pdbx_strand_id
1 'polypeptide(L)'
;MTSAPSGPGNADRGLTPADLHNVRFTRASMLHPGYVETEVDRVMHRVAEELARHVAEKAQLREQVRTLQAQLNGAPAHEPPSEQAVRILASAQQTADNYVAEAEKFSRQVTGEARTEYEEAVRLARENAGAIIQAAQEAAARLTGPAPDGPDQGGGRTVAELEEQVAYLKAFGQACRVQLRSYLEALLSDVENEWGHADPAALPVPARPPAQRPTEDADPDRSTTFEANTAAESQGGDAVNGVPAATGTRPS
;
A
#
# COMPACT_ATOMS: atom_id res chain seq x y z
N MET A 1 73.24 25.23 18.32
CA MET A 1 72.31 25.27 17.18
C MET A 1 72.54 24.02 16.37
N THR A 2 71.64 23.03 16.45
CA THR A 2 71.61 21.90 15.49
C THR A 2 70.15 21.48 15.36
N SER A 3 69.47 22.12 14.42
CA SER A 3 68.12 21.75 13.99
C SER A 3 68.25 20.56 13.04
N ALA A 4 67.67 19.41 13.42
CA ALA A 4 67.57 18.27 12.52
C ALA A 4 66.51 18.57 11.43
N PRO A 5 66.78 18.27 10.15
CA PRO A 5 65.87 18.56 9.05
C PRO A 5 64.72 17.54 9.04
N SER A 6 63.51 18.01 9.33
CA SER A 6 62.27 17.28 9.08
C SER A 6 62.10 17.09 7.56
N GLY A 7 62.13 15.84 7.10
CA GLY A 7 61.89 15.49 5.70
C GLY A 7 60.42 15.69 5.30
N PRO A 8 60.13 16.33 4.15
CA PRO A 8 58.77 16.46 3.63
C PRO A 8 58.40 15.20 2.85
N GLY A 9 57.93 14.16 3.53
CA GLY A 9 57.53 12.90 2.90
C GLY A 9 56.23 12.28 3.41
N ASN A 10 55.57 12.91 4.39
CA ASN A 10 54.43 12.31 5.09
C ASN A 10 53.13 13.13 5.01
N ALA A 11 53.12 14.26 4.29
CA ALA A 11 51.92 15.11 4.20
C ALA A 11 50.86 14.56 3.24
N ASP A 12 51.25 13.80 2.21
CA ASP A 12 50.33 13.14 1.26
C ASP A 12 49.81 11.79 1.76
N ARG A 13 50.43 11.24 2.81
CA ARG A 13 49.97 10.01 3.46
C ARG A 13 49.09 10.45 4.62
N GLY A 14 47.77 10.35 4.45
CA GLY A 14 46.82 10.71 5.51
C GLY A 14 47.22 10.14 6.86
N LEU A 15 46.96 10.89 7.93
CA LEU A 15 47.36 10.57 9.31
C LEU A 15 47.06 9.10 9.63
N THR A 16 48.04 8.37 10.17
CA THR A 16 47.84 7.04 10.70
C THR A 16 47.63 7.08 12.22
N PRO A 17 46.99 6.06 12.82
CA PRO A 17 46.86 5.96 14.28
C PRO A 17 48.22 6.01 15.00
N ALA A 18 49.26 5.44 14.40
CA ALA A 18 50.61 5.47 14.95
C ALA A 18 51.24 6.86 14.89
N ASP A 19 50.92 7.65 13.85
CA ASP A 19 51.39 9.04 13.75
C ASP A 19 50.79 9.88 14.88
N LEU A 20 49.50 9.68 15.21
CA LEU A 20 48.81 10.39 16.29
C LEU A 20 49.41 10.08 17.68
N HIS A 21 49.83 8.84 17.94
CA HIS A 21 50.50 8.49 19.19
C HIS A 21 51.92 9.07 19.33
N ASN A 22 52.56 9.42 18.22
CA ASN A 22 53.91 9.98 18.19
C ASN A 22 53.94 11.52 18.13
N VAL A 23 52.76 12.17 18.06
CA VAL A 23 52.68 13.64 18.08
C VAL A 23 53.14 14.16 19.43
N ARG A 24 54.06 15.11 19.42
CA ARG A 24 54.51 15.84 20.61
C ARG A 24 54.12 17.30 20.51
N PHE A 25 53.37 17.79 21.48
CA PHE A 25 53.01 19.20 21.59
C PHE A 25 54.10 19.99 22.31
N THR A 26 54.26 21.26 21.94
CA THR A 26 55.13 22.20 22.66
C THR A 26 54.47 22.61 23.98
N ARG A 27 55.25 22.71 25.06
CA ARG A 27 54.71 23.07 26.38
C ARG A 27 54.25 24.53 26.43
N ALA A 28 53.20 24.77 27.20
CA ALA A 28 52.68 26.11 27.45
C ALA A 28 53.77 27.04 28.02
N SER A 29 53.77 28.30 27.58
CA SER A 29 54.68 29.35 28.06
C SER A 29 53.93 30.29 29.00
N MET A 30 54.62 30.97 29.93
CA MET A 30 54.00 31.77 31.00
C MET A 30 52.98 32.83 30.53
N LEU A 31 53.05 33.26 29.26
CA LEU A 31 52.17 34.28 28.69
C LEU A 31 50.83 33.74 28.16
N HIS A 32 50.71 32.43 27.94
CA HIS A 32 49.50 31.78 27.42
C HIS A 32 49.23 30.46 28.15
N PRO A 33 48.12 30.34 28.89
CA PRO A 33 47.68 29.06 29.42
C PRO A 33 47.47 28.07 28.26
N GLY A 34 48.21 26.96 28.26
CA GLY A 34 48.04 25.91 27.26
C GLY A 34 47.07 24.83 27.71
N TYR A 35 46.78 23.89 26.82
CA TYR A 35 45.97 22.72 27.14
C TYR A 35 46.62 21.84 28.21
N VAL A 36 45.80 21.14 28.97
CA VAL A 36 46.26 20.17 29.98
C VAL A 36 46.78 18.92 29.26
N GLU A 37 48.06 18.61 29.43
CA GLU A 37 48.76 17.50 28.76
C GLU A 37 48.02 16.16 28.91
N THR A 38 47.53 15.85 30.11
CA THR A 38 46.79 14.62 30.39
C THR A 38 45.41 14.54 29.71
N GLU A 39 44.75 15.67 29.48
CA GLU A 39 43.47 15.72 28.76
C GLU A 39 43.70 15.56 27.26
N VAL A 40 44.75 16.19 26.74
CA VAL A 40 45.18 16.06 25.34
C VAL A 40 45.58 14.61 25.05
N ASP A 41 46.36 13.97 25.92
CA ASP A 41 46.76 12.57 25.76
C ASP A 41 45.55 11.61 25.70
N ARG A 42 44.52 11.84 26.52
CA ARG A 42 43.27 11.07 26.49
C ARG A 42 42.52 11.24 25.18
N VAL A 43 42.43 12.48 24.69
CA VAL A 43 41.77 12.78 23.41
C VAL A 43 42.55 12.15 22.26
N MET A 44 43.87 12.26 22.25
CA MET A 44 44.73 11.66 21.22
C MET A 44 44.63 10.14 21.20
N HIS A 45 44.58 9.49 22.36
CA HIS A 45 44.36 8.04 22.44
C HIS A 45 43.01 7.65 21.83
N ARG A 46 41.92 8.35 22.21
CA ARG A 46 40.59 8.09 21.68
C ARG A 46 40.49 8.33 20.17
N VAL A 47 41.10 9.41 19.66
CA VAL A 47 41.13 9.70 18.22
C VAL A 47 41.94 8.66 17.47
N ALA A 48 43.05 8.18 18.04
CA ALA A 48 43.84 7.11 17.43
C ALA A 48 43.07 5.78 17.36
N GLU A 49 42.32 5.42 18.41
CA GLU A 49 41.44 4.24 18.40
C GLU A 49 40.34 4.36 17.34
N GLU A 50 39.64 5.49 17.27
CA GLU A 50 38.59 5.71 16.26
C GLU A 50 39.16 5.76 14.83
N LEU A 51 40.33 6.36 14.64
CA LEU A 51 41.01 6.35 13.34
C LEU A 51 41.42 4.93 12.95
N ALA A 52 41.90 4.11 13.88
CA ALA A 52 42.22 2.71 13.63
C ALA A 52 40.98 1.92 13.21
N ARG A 53 39.86 2.14 13.91
CA ARG A 53 38.56 1.57 13.58
C ARG A 53 38.11 1.97 12.17
N HIS A 54 38.13 3.26 11.83
CA HIS A 54 37.73 3.74 10.51
C HIS A 54 38.64 3.23 9.38
N VAL A 55 39.95 3.10 9.63
CA VAL A 55 40.87 2.50 8.66
C VAL A 55 40.53 1.03 8.41
N ALA A 56 40.22 0.26 9.46
CA ALA A 56 39.80 -1.13 9.34
C ALA A 56 38.46 -1.28 8.60
N GLU A 57 37.44 -0.48 8.97
CA GLU A 57 36.13 -0.47 8.30
C GLU A 57 36.26 -0.10 6.82
N LYS A 58 37.06 0.92 6.49
CA LYS A 58 37.32 1.32 5.11
C LYS A 58 38.05 0.23 4.31
N ALA A 59 38.99 -0.49 4.94
CA ALA A 59 39.67 -1.61 4.30
C ALA A 59 38.69 -2.75 3.99
N GLN A 60 37.82 -3.08 4.96
CA GLN A 60 36.76 -4.07 4.78
C GLN A 60 35.80 -3.69 3.66
N LEU A 61 35.30 -2.45 3.65
CA LEU A 61 34.40 -1.96 2.59
C LEU A 61 35.05 -2.00 1.21
N ARG A 62 36.33 -1.62 1.11
CA ARG A 62 37.08 -1.71 -0.15
C ARG A 62 37.21 -3.14 -0.65
N GLU A 63 37.43 -4.09 0.26
CA GLU A 63 37.51 -5.51 -0.10
C GLU A 63 36.14 -6.07 -0.49
N GLN A 64 35.06 -5.66 0.18
CA GLN A 64 33.69 -6.01 -0.23
C GLN A 64 33.37 -5.46 -1.62
N VAL A 65 33.69 -4.19 -1.89
CA VAL A 65 33.51 -3.60 -3.22
C VAL A 65 34.31 -4.37 -4.27
N ARG A 66 35.56 -4.73 -3.97
CA ARG A 66 36.40 -5.53 -4.87
C ARG A 66 35.78 -6.90 -5.14
N THR A 67 35.26 -7.55 -4.11
CA THR A 67 34.62 -8.88 -4.20
C THR A 67 33.35 -8.80 -5.04
N LEU A 68 32.48 -7.82 -4.78
CA LEU A 68 31.27 -7.59 -5.56
C LEU A 68 31.58 -7.24 -7.01
N GLN A 69 32.59 -6.40 -7.26
CA GLN A 69 33.05 -6.09 -8.61
C GLN A 69 33.60 -7.33 -9.30
N ALA A 70 34.36 -8.18 -8.61
CA ALA A 70 34.86 -9.44 -9.18
C ALA A 70 33.71 -10.43 -9.47
N GLN A 71 32.68 -10.47 -8.63
CA GLN A 71 31.46 -11.27 -8.89
C GLN A 71 30.69 -10.74 -10.09
N LEU A 72 30.54 -9.42 -10.22
CA LEU A 72 29.87 -8.78 -11.36
C LEU A 72 30.67 -8.91 -12.67
N ASN A 73 32.00 -8.84 -12.60
CA ASN A 73 32.89 -8.99 -13.76
C ASN A 73 33.16 -10.47 -14.12
N GLY A 74 33.00 -11.38 -13.17
CA GLY A 74 33.10 -12.83 -13.34
C GLY A 74 31.79 -13.49 -13.76
N ALA A 75 30.64 -12.84 -13.50
CA ALA A 75 29.45 -13.06 -14.29
C ALA A 75 29.77 -12.67 -15.75
N PRO A 76 29.30 -13.42 -16.76
CA PRO A 76 29.56 -13.06 -18.14
C PRO A 76 29.16 -11.60 -18.34
N ALA A 77 30.13 -10.78 -18.74
CA ALA A 77 29.92 -9.38 -19.04
C ALA A 77 28.63 -9.26 -19.84
N HIS A 78 27.68 -8.47 -19.35
CA HIS A 78 26.36 -8.28 -19.95
C HIS A 78 26.52 -8.15 -21.47
N GLU A 79 26.22 -9.24 -22.18
CA GLU A 79 26.25 -9.25 -23.63
C GLU A 79 25.32 -8.11 -24.06
N PRO A 80 25.75 -7.21 -24.96
CA PRO A 80 24.88 -6.13 -25.41
C PRO A 80 23.55 -6.78 -25.80
N PRO A 81 22.42 -6.27 -25.28
CA PRO A 81 21.13 -6.94 -25.42
C PRO A 81 20.95 -7.28 -26.89
N SER A 82 20.73 -8.56 -27.18
CA SER A 82 20.62 -9.02 -28.55
C SER A 82 19.62 -8.15 -29.31
N GLU A 83 19.85 -7.88 -30.59
CA GLU A 83 18.92 -7.04 -31.36
C GLU A 83 17.47 -7.53 -31.28
N GLN A 84 17.29 -8.85 -31.10
CA GLN A 84 16.00 -9.47 -30.84
C GLN A 84 15.40 -9.06 -29.49
N ALA A 85 16.18 -9.05 -28.41
CA ALA A 85 15.74 -8.57 -27.11
C ALA A 85 15.36 -7.08 -27.14
N VAL A 86 16.13 -6.25 -27.85
CA VAL A 86 15.81 -4.82 -28.03
C VAL A 86 14.49 -4.65 -28.79
N ARG A 87 14.25 -5.44 -29.85
CA ARG A 87 12.99 -5.39 -30.61
C ARG A 87 11.78 -5.84 -29.77
N ILE A 88 11.92 -6.89 -28.97
CA ILE A 88 10.86 -7.36 -28.07
C ILE A 88 10.58 -6.33 -26.98
N LEU A 89 11.62 -5.73 -26.41
CA LEU A 89 11.43 -4.67 -25.41
C LEU A 89 10.75 -3.43 -26.02
N ALA A 90 11.14 -3.04 -27.24
CA ALA A 90 10.52 -1.93 -27.94
C ALA A 90 9.05 -2.19 -28.28
N SER A 91 8.70 -3.41 -28.73
CA SER A 91 7.30 -3.77 -29.00
C SER A 91 6.47 -3.89 -27.71
N ALA A 92 7.06 -4.40 -26.63
CA ALA A 92 6.44 -4.43 -25.31
C ALA A 92 6.19 -3.01 -24.78
N GLN A 93 7.16 -2.11 -24.92
CA GLN A 93 7.00 -0.71 -24.52
C GLN A 93 5.91 -0.02 -25.33
N GLN A 94 5.91 -0.18 -26.65
CA GLN A 94 4.84 0.35 -27.51
C GLN A 94 3.45 -0.19 -27.10
N THR A 95 3.38 -1.46 -26.73
CA THR A 95 2.13 -2.07 -26.26
C THR A 95 1.71 -1.49 -24.92
N ALA A 96 2.64 -1.30 -23.98
CA ALA A 96 2.37 -0.65 -22.70
C ALA A 96 1.88 0.79 -22.88
N ASP A 97 2.52 1.56 -23.76
CA ASP A 97 2.13 2.94 -24.05
C ASP A 97 0.72 3.02 -24.64
N ASN A 98 0.35 2.07 -25.50
CA ASN A 98 -1.01 1.96 -26.05
C ASN A 98 -2.04 1.67 -24.95
N TYR A 99 -1.75 0.73 -24.04
CA TYR A 99 -2.64 0.43 -22.92
C TYR A 99 -2.81 1.61 -21.96
N VAL A 100 -1.73 2.38 -21.71
CA VAL A 100 -1.81 3.60 -20.90
C VAL A 100 -2.71 4.62 -21.58
N ALA A 101 -2.53 4.87 -22.89
CA ALA A 101 -3.36 5.80 -23.63
C ALA A 101 -4.84 5.40 -23.66
N GLU A 102 -5.13 4.10 -23.80
CA GLU A 102 -6.50 3.56 -23.75
C GLU A 102 -7.11 3.70 -22.36
N ALA A 103 -6.38 3.34 -21.30
CA ALA A 103 -6.82 3.49 -19.92
C ALA A 103 -7.10 4.96 -19.56
N GLU A 104 -6.23 5.89 -19.98
CA GLU A 104 -6.45 7.33 -19.78
C GLU A 104 -7.67 7.84 -20.54
N LYS A 105 -7.93 7.34 -21.74
CA LYS A 105 -9.12 7.70 -22.52
C LYS A 105 -10.38 7.18 -21.84
N PHE A 106 -10.38 5.91 -21.43
CA PHE A 106 -11.50 5.29 -20.72
C PHE A 106 -11.78 6.00 -19.39
N SER A 107 -10.74 6.31 -18.60
CA SER A 107 -10.86 7.07 -17.36
C SER A 107 -11.49 8.45 -17.58
N ARG A 108 -11.04 9.18 -18.61
CA ARG A 108 -11.64 10.48 -18.98
C ARG A 108 -13.09 10.35 -19.41
N GLN A 109 -13.42 9.30 -20.17
CA GLN A 109 -14.79 9.03 -20.61
C GLN A 109 -15.70 8.74 -19.40
N VAL A 110 -15.34 7.78 -18.55
CA VAL A 110 -16.13 7.42 -17.36
C VAL A 110 -16.33 8.62 -16.44
N THR A 111 -15.28 9.43 -16.25
CA THR A 111 -15.40 10.65 -15.43
C THR A 111 -16.36 11.67 -16.06
N GLY A 112 -16.33 11.82 -17.39
CA GLY A 112 -17.22 12.72 -18.12
C GLY A 112 -18.68 12.26 -18.10
N GLU A 113 -18.91 10.96 -18.28
CA GLU A 113 -20.23 10.33 -18.20
C GLU A 113 -20.80 10.46 -16.79
N ALA A 114 -20.05 10.05 -15.76
CA ALA A 114 -20.46 10.17 -14.37
C ALA A 114 -20.78 11.62 -13.97
N ARG A 115 -20.02 12.59 -14.48
CA ARG A 115 -20.30 14.01 -14.25
C ARG A 115 -21.61 14.46 -14.91
N THR A 116 -21.86 14.02 -16.14
CA THR A 116 -23.09 14.35 -16.87
C THR A 116 -24.30 13.76 -16.15
N GLU A 117 -24.24 12.49 -15.78
CA GLU A 117 -25.31 11.83 -15.02
C GLU A 117 -25.57 12.50 -13.67
N TYR A 118 -24.50 12.88 -12.95
CA TYR A 118 -24.62 13.62 -11.70
C TYR A 118 -25.32 14.98 -11.90
N GLU A 119 -24.91 15.74 -12.92
CA GLU A 119 -25.49 17.04 -13.23
C GLU A 119 -26.98 16.92 -13.62
N GLU A 120 -27.35 15.88 -14.38
CA GLU A 120 -28.74 15.57 -14.73
C GLU A 120 -29.57 15.16 -13.51
N ALA A 121 -29.03 14.29 -12.64
CA ALA A 121 -29.69 13.86 -11.42
C ALA A 121 -29.94 15.04 -10.46
N VAL A 122 -28.96 15.95 -10.32
CA VAL A 122 -29.11 17.18 -9.53
C VAL A 122 -30.15 18.11 -10.14
N ARG A 123 -30.19 18.24 -11.48
CA ARG A 123 -31.21 19.04 -12.17
C ARG A 123 -32.61 18.50 -11.88
N LEU A 124 -32.82 17.19 -12.07
CA LEU A 124 -34.10 16.53 -11.82
C LEU A 124 -34.55 16.66 -10.37
N ALA A 125 -33.62 16.48 -9.41
CA ALA A 125 -33.91 16.64 -7.99
C ALA A 125 -34.35 18.07 -7.64
N ARG A 126 -33.71 19.09 -8.23
CA ARG A 126 -34.08 20.50 -8.05
C ARG A 126 -35.45 20.82 -8.63
N GLU A 127 -35.74 20.32 -9.83
CA GLU A 127 -37.05 20.49 -10.48
C GLU A 127 -38.16 19.87 -9.63
N ASN A 128 -37.96 18.63 -9.16
CA ASN A 128 -38.92 17.94 -8.31
C ASN A 128 -39.12 18.66 -6.96
N ALA A 129 -38.03 19.06 -6.29
CA ALA A 129 -38.11 19.84 -5.06
C ALA A 129 -38.87 21.17 -5.27
N GLY A 130 -38.63 21.84 -6.40
CA GLY A 130 -39.34 23.05 -6.78
C GLY A 130 -40.85 22.82 -6.96
N ALA A 131 -41.23 21.74 -7.65
CA ALA A 131 -42.62 21.36 -7.83
C ALA A 131 -43.34 21.06 -6.50
N ILE A 132 -42.68 20.36 -5.58
CA ILE A 132 -43.22 20.05 -4.25
C ILE A 132 -43.44 21.34 -3.45
N ILE A 133 -42.47 22.26 -3.46
CA ILE A 133 -42.58 23.55 -2.75
C ILE A 133 -43.72 24.39 -3.33
N GLN A 134 -43.84 24.47 -4.66
CA GLN A 134 -44.93 25.22 -5.32
C GLN A 134 -46.30 24.61 -4.98
N ALA A 135 -46.45 23.29 -5.09
CA ALA A 135 -47.70 22.62 -4.73
C ALA A 135 -48.08 22.85 -3.26
N ALA A 136 -47.11 22.82 -2.36
CA ALA A 136 -47.33 23.14 -0.94
C ALA A 136 -47.76 24.60 -0.72
N GLN A 137 -47.15 25.55 -1.44
CA GLN A 137 -47.52 26.97 -1.38
C GLN A 137 -48.93 27.23 -1.94
N GLU A 138 -49.28 26.62 -3.07
CA GLU A 138 -50.63 26.72 -3.63
C GLU A 138 -51.69 26.13 -2.71
N ALA A 139 -51.40 24.97 -2.09
CA ALA A 139 -52.29 24.37 -1.09
C ALA A 139 -52.45 25.27 0.14
N ALA A 140 -51.36 25.88 0.62
CA ALA A 140 -51.40 26.84 1.73
C ALA A 140 -52.19 28.11 1.37
N ALA A 141 -52.04 28.61 0.14
CA ALA A 141 -52.80 29.76 -0.36
C ALA A 141 -54.30 29.45 -0.48
N ARG A 142 -54.68 28.23 -0.90
CA ARG A 142 -56.09 27.81 -0.91
C ARG A 142 -56.71 27.75 0.48
N LEU A 143 -55.93 27.37 1.49
CA LEU A 143 -56.38 27.36 2.90
C LEU A 143 -56.46 28.77 3.51
N THR A 144 -55.62 29.69 3.04
CA THR A 144 -55.51 31.05 3.59
C THR A 144 -56.33 32.09 2.81
N GLY A 145 -56.81 31.75 1.61
CA GLY A 145 -57.67 32.60 0.79
C GLY A 145 -58.95 33.00 1.52
N PRO A 146 -59.52 34.19 1.24
CA PRO A 146 -60.63 34.74 2.01
C PRO A 146 -61.82 33.78 2.01
N ALA A 147 -62.17 33.29 3.20
CA ALA A 147 -63.36 32.50 3.41
C ALA A 147 -64.57 33.31 2.92
N PRO A 148 -65.43 32.79 2.02
CA PRO A 148 -66.67 33.45 1.72
C PRO A 148 -67.50 33.48 3.01
N ASP A 149 -67.81 34.69 3.49
CA ASP A 149 -68.76 34.93 4.58
C ASP A 149 -70.14 34.42 4.17
N GLY A 150 -70.36 33.12 4.31
CA GLY A 150 -71.62 32.44 4.04
C GLY A 150 -71.88 31.41 5.14
N PRO A 151 -73.06 31.42 5.78
CA PRO A 151 -73.34 30.46 6.83
C PRO A 151 -73.44 29.05 6.22
N ASP A 152 -72.68 28.13 6.81
CA ASP A 152 -73.01 26.71 6.87
C ASP A 152 -72.89 25.87 5.58
N GLN A 153 -71.84 26.09 4.79
CA GLN A 153 -71.32 25.07 3.86
C GLN A 153 -69.81 24.86 4.06
N GLY A 154 -69.38 24.83 5.31
CA GLY A 154 -68.11 24.21 5.70
C GLY A 154 -68.29 22.70 5.68
N GLY A 155 -68.26 22.11 4.48
CA GLY A 155 -68.19 20.67 4.28
C GLY A 155 -66.90 20.13 4.90
N GLY A 156 -66.90 19.94 6.21
CA GLY A 156 -65.91 19.16 6.90
C GLY A 156 -65.95 17.78 6.28
N ARG A 157 -64.82 17.34 5.69
CA ARG A 157 -64.61 15.92 5.41
C ARG A 157 -65.06 15.17 6.64
N THR A 158 -66.00 14.25 6.46
CA THR A 158 -66.57 13.53 7.60
C THR A 158 -65.43 12.87 8.38
N VAL A 159 -65.55 12.76 9.71
CA VAL A 159 -64.50 12.15 10.54
C VAL A 159 -64.08 10.77 9.99
N ALA A 160 -65.03 10.03 9.40
CA ALA A 160 -64.80 8.78 8.68
C ALA A 160 -63.88 8.91 7.45
N GLU A 161 -64.05 9.93 6.61
CA GLU A 161 -63.17 10.19 5.46
C GLU A 161 -61.73 10.51 5.88
N LEU A 162 -61.56 11.24 7.00
CA LEU A 162 -60.24 11.55 7.53
C LEU A 162 -59.57 10.29 8.13
N GLU A 163 -60.34 9.43 8.80
CA GLU A 163 -59.85 8.15 9.30
C GLU A 163 -59.42 7.21 8.17
N GLU A 164 -60.20 7.14 7.09
CA GLU A 164 -59.86 6.38 5.88
C GLU A 164 -58.59 6.94 5.22
N GLN A 165 -58.47 8.27 5.09
CA GLN A 165 -57.26 8.91 4.56
C GLN A 165 -56.03 8.63 5.41
N VAL A 166 -56.15 8.64 6.75
CA VAL A 166 -55.05 8.32 7.66
C VAL A 166 -54.66 6.85 7.55
N ALA A 167 -55.62 5.94 7.44
CA ALA A 167 -55.36 4.52 7.25
C ALA A 167 -54.65 4.27 5.90
N TYR A 168 -55.12 4.91 4.83
CA TYR A 168 -54.49 4.88 3.52
C TYR A 168 -53.05 5.41 3.56
N LEU A 169 -52.81 6.57 4.17
CA LEU A 169 -51.47 7.16 4.24
C LEU A 169 -50.49 6.28 5.04
N LYS A 170 -50.97 5.64 6.11
CA LYS A 170 -50.18 4.69 6.90
C LYS A 170 -49.86 3.44 6.09
N ALA A 171 -50.84 2.86 5.41
CA ALA A 171 -50.63 1.69 4.56
C ALA A 171 -49.67 2.00 3.40
N PHE A 172 -49.83 3.16 2.76
CA PHE A 172 -48.93 3.65 1.72
C PHE A 172 -47.50 3.86 2.26
N GLY A 173 -47.35 4.49 3.42
CA GLY A 173 -46.03 4.67 4.05
C GLY A 173 -45.35 3.34 4.39
N GLN A 174 -46.11 2.35 4.88
CA GLN A 174 -45.58 1.00 5.12
C GLN A 174 -45.18 0.30 3.82
N ALA A 175 -46.02 0.38 2.78
CA ALA A 175 -45.73 -0.20 1.46
C ALA A 175 -44.47 0.42 0.84
N CYS A 176 -44.35 1.76 0.85
CA CYS A 176 -43.15 2.44 0.37
C CYS A 176 -41.91 2.03 1.17
N ARG A 177 -42.00 1.88 2.50
CA ARG A 177 -40.86 1.48 3.32
C ARG A 177 -40.39 0.05 3.00
N VAL A 178 -41.33 -0.87 2.79
CA VAL A 178 -41.02 -2.24 2.36
C VAL A 178 -40.40 -2.24 0.97
N GLN A 179 -40.97 -1.48 0.04
CA GLN A 179 -40.47 -1.40 -1.33
C GLN A 179 -39.09 -0.73 -1.42
N LEU A 180 -38.82 0.27 -0.59
CA LEU A 180 -37.50 0.90 -0.50
C LEU A 180 -36.47 -0.08 0.08
N ARG A 181 -36.86 -0.88 1.09
CA ARG A 181 -35.99 -1.91 1.64
C ARG A 181 -35.66 -2.96 0.58
N SER A 182 -36.65 -3.50 -0.13
CA SER A 182 -36.41 -4.50 -1.18
C SER A 182 -35.55 -3.94 -2.32
N TYR A 183 -35.74 -2.66 -2.67
CA TYR A 183 -34.94 -2.00 -3.70
C TYR A 183 -33.49 -1.81 -3.25
N LEU A 184 -33.25 -1.35 -2.02
CA LEU A 184 -31.90 -1.21 -1.47
C LEU A 184 -31.20 -2.56 -1.28
N GLU A 185 -31.94 -3.60 -0.91
CA GLU A 185 -31.42 -4.96 -0.74
C GLU A 185 -31.06 -5.58 -2.10
N ALA A 186 -31.84 -5.31 -3.16
CA ALA A 186 -31.50 -5.68 -4.52
C ALA A 186 -30.24 -4.94 -5.02
N LEU A 187 -30.15 -3.62 -4.81
CA LEU A 187 -28.95 -2.85 -5.17
C LEU A 187 -27.70 -3.34 -4.44
N LEU A 188 -27.83 -3.66 -3.15
CA LEU A 188 -26.71 -4.17 -2.36
C LEU A 188 -26.28 -5.55 -2.87
N SER A 189 -27.25 -6.42 -3.19
CA SER A 189 -26.97 -7.74 -3.77
C SER A 189 -26.31 -7.63 -5.16
N ASP A 190 -26.72 -6.68 -6.00
CA ASP A 190 -26.11 -6.45 -7.31
C ASP A 190 -24.66 -5.97 -7.15
N VAL A 191 -24.39 -5.06 -6.21
CA VAL A 191 -23.02 -4.62 -5.88
C VAL A 191 -22.20 -5.80 -5.34
N GLU A 192 -22.72 -6.58 -4.41
CA GLU A 192 -22.02 -7.77 -3.89
C GLU A 192 -21.74 -8.80 -4.99
N ASN A 193 -22.63 -8.94 -5.97
CA ASN A 193 -22.43 -9.87 -7.08
C ASN A 193 -21.40 -9.33 -8.09
N GLU A 194 -21.52 -8.09 -8.55
CA GLU A 194 -20.59 -7.47 -9.50
C GLU A 194 -19.17 -7.32 -8.90
N TRP A 195 -19.08 -6.97 -7.61
CA TRP A 195 -17.79 -6.80 -6.94
C TRP A 195 -17.25 -8.11 -6.34
N GLY A 196 -18.13 -9.05 -5.96
CA GLY A 196 -17.75 -10.41 -5.56
C GLY A 196 -17.21 -11.22 -6.74
N HIS A 197 -17.68 -10.98 -7.96
CA HIS A 197 -17.08 -11.49 -9.19
C HIS A 197 -15.76 -10.78 -9.56
N ALA A 198 -15.48 -9.62 -8.99
CA ALA A 198 -14.22 -8.88 -9.13
C ALA A 198 -13.20 -9.22 -8.02
N ASP A 199 -13.42 -10.27 -7.23
CA ASP A 199 -12.43 -10.78 -6.29
C ASP A 199 -11.16 -11.23 -7.06
N PRO A 200 -9.95 -10.69 -6.76
CA PRO A 200 -8.71 -11.02 -7.47
C PRO A 200 -8.34 -12.51 -7.44
N ALA A 201 -9.00 -13.33 -6.61
CA ALA A 201 -8.86 -14.78 -6.58
C ALA A 201 -9.61 -15.50 -7.72
N ALA A 202 -10.60 -14.87 -8.37
CA ALA A 202 -11.37 -15.43 -9.48
C ALA A 202 -10.73 -15.21 -10.86
N LEU A 203 -9.66 -14.41 -10.94
CA LEU A 203 -8.89 -14.27 -12.16
C LEU A 203 -8.21 -15.61 -12.49
N PRO A 204 -8.46 -16.21 -13.66
CA PRO A 204 -7.78 -17.43 -14.05
C PRO A 204 -6.27 -17.14 -14.11
N VAL A 205 -5.51 -17.78 -13.21
CA VAL A 205 -4.04 -17.77 -13.28
C VAL A 205 -3.67 -18.26 -14.68
N PRO A 206 -2.96 -17.47 -15.51
CA PRO A 206 -2.61 -17.89 -16.85
C PRO A 206 -1.82 -19.20 -16.75
N ALA A 207 -2.33 -20.24 -17.41
CA ALA A 207 -1.72 -21.55 -17.43
C ALA A 207 -0.25 -21.40 -17.85
N ARG A 208 0.66 -21.67 -16.91
CA ARG A 208 2.10 -21.70 -17.18
C ARG A 208 2.32 -22.71 -18.31
N PRO A 209 2.93 -22.33 -19.45
CA PRO A 209 3.16 -23.26 -20.55
C PRO A 209 3.98 -24.46 -20.05
N PRO A 210 3.71 -25.68 -20.54
CA PRO A 210 4.38 -26.87 -20.07
C PRO A 210 5.89 -26.70 -20.29
N ALA A 211 6.66 -26.82 -19.21
CA ALA A 211 8.10 -26.91 -19.28
C ALA A 211 8.45 -28.01 -20.28
N GLN A 212 9.11 -27.63 -21.37
CA GLN A 212 9.63 -28.56 -22.35
C GLN A 212 10.64 -29.45 -21.62
N ARG A 213 10.24 -30.69 -21.38
CA ARG A 213 11.10 -31.75 -20.87
C ARG A 213 12.21 -31.93 -21.92
N PRO A 214 13.49 -31.69 -21.62
CA PRO A 214 14.55 -32.04 -22.56
C PRO A 214 14.49 -33.55 -22.77
N THR A 215 14.47 -33.98 -24.03
CA THR A 215 14.64 -35.38 -24.40
C THR A 215 16.03 -35.83 -23.94
N GLU A 216 16.08 -36.72 -22.94
CA GLU A 216 17.29 -37.44 -22.54
C GLU A 216 17.72 -38.37 -23.69
N ASP A 217 18.70 -37.91 -24.48
CA ASP A 217 19.64 -38.81 -25.13
C ASP A 217 20.79 -39.09 -24.16
N ALA A 218 20.82 -40.34 -23.70
CA ALA A 218 21.96 -41.14 -23.26
C ALA A 218 23.15 -40.48 -22.53
N ASP A 219 23.28 -40.73 -21.22
CA ASP A 219 24.58 -41.12 -20.62
C ASP A 219 24.38 -41.81 -19.25
N PRO A 220 24.74 -43.11 -19.07
CA PRO A 220 24.50 -43.83 -17.82
C PRO A 220 25.71 -43.75 -16.88
N ASP A 221 26.19 -42.55 -16.49
CA ASP A 221 27.15 -42.47 -15.38
C ASP A 221 27.30 -41.08 -14.73
N ARG A 222 26.22 -40.49 -14.21
CA ARG A 222 26.34 -39.38 -13.23
C ARG A 222 25.32 -39.49 -12.11
N SER A 223 25.72 -40.12 -11.01
CA SER A 223 25.17 -39.81 -9.69
C SER A 223 25.44 -38.33 -9.38
N THR A 224 24.38 -37.53 -9.29
CA THR A 224 24.42 -36.27 -8.54
C THR A 224 23.22 -36.22 -7.60
N THR A 225 23.50 -36.51 -6.34
CA THR A 225 22.66 -36.21 -5.18
C THR A 225 22.49 -34.69 -5.08
N PHE A 226 21.25 -34.21 -5.15
CA PHE A 226 20.89 -32.85 -4.76
C PHE A 226 19.89 -32.94 -3.60
N GLU A 227 20.38 -32.63 -2.40
CA GLU A 227 19.60 -32.54 -1.18
C GLU A 227 18.62 -31.35 -1.27
N ALA A 228 17.33 -31.64 -1.13
CA ALA A 228 16.32 -30.60 -0.95
C ALA A 228 16.35 -30.08 0.49
N ASN A 229 16.65 -28.79 0.64
CA ASN A 229 16.42 -28.03 1.87
C ASN A 229 14.90 -27.95 2.13
N THR A 230 14.41 -28.70 3.11
CA THR A 230 13.07 -28.52 3.68
C THR A 230 13.13 -27.40 4.71
N ALA A 231 12.51 -26.26 4.40
CA ALA A 231 12.25 -25.20 5.36
C ALA A 231 11.22 -25.69 6.38
N ALA A 232 11.60 -25.67 7.66
CA ALA A 232 10.76 -25.98 8.78
C ALA A 232 9.79 -24.81 9.05
N GLU A 233 8.50 -25.04 8.87
CA GLU A 233 7.45 -24.28 9.56
C GLU A 233 6.92 -25.09 10.74
N SER A 234 6.96 -24.42 11.90
CA SER A 234 6.57 -24.90 13.21
C SER A 234 5.08 -25.23 13.33
N GLN A 235 4.75 -26.45 13.74
CA GLN A 235 3.45 -26.78 14.33
C GLN A 235 3.66 -27.34 15.75
N GLY A 236 3.35 -26.51 16.75
CA GLY A 236 2.78 -27.01 18.01
C GLY A 236 1.37 -27.52 17.67
N GLY A 237 0.97 -28.73 18.06
CA GLY A 237 0.85 -29.17 19.43
C GLY A 237 -0.65 -29.28 19.72
N ASP A 238 -1.22 -30.47 19.65
CA ASP A 238 -1.94 -31.01 20.81
C ASP A 238 -2.27 -32.50 20.64
N ALA A 239 -2.11 -33.23 21.73
CA ALA A 239 -2.25 -34.67 21.82
C ALA A 239 -3.70 -35.05 22.12
N VAL A 240 -4.30 -35.92 21.32
CA VAL A 240 -5.54 -36.61 21.68
C VAL A 240 -5.26 -38.09 21.77
N ASN A 241 -5.01 -38.55 22.99
CA ASN A 241 -5.01 -39.95 23.35
C ASN A 241 -6.33 -40.25 24.06
N GLY A 242 -7.11 -41.18 23.52
CA GLY A 242 -8.41 -41.56 24.06
C GLY A 242 -8.32 -42.48 25.29
N VAL A 243 -9.46 -42.62 25.99
CA VAL A 243 -10.08 -43.86 26.51
C VAL A 243 -11.30 -43.48 27.41
N PRO A 244 -12.33 -44.35 27.55
CA PRO A 244 -13.71 -43.94 27.85
C PRO A 244 -14.24 -44.37 29.24
N ALA A 245 -15.50 -43.99 29.49
CA ALA A 245 -16.50 -44.55 30.41
C ALA A 245 -16.49 -44.09 31.89
N ALA A 246 -17.60 -43.45 32.30
CA ALA A 246 -18.28 -43.73 33.57
C ALA A 246 -19.73 -43.20 33.55
N THR A 247 -20.62 -44.10 33.94
CA THR A 247 -22.07 -43.96 34.07
C THR A 247 -22.48 -43.23 35.35
N GLY A 248 -23.56 -42.44 35.24
CA GLY A 248 -24.59 -42.30 36.28
C GLY A 248 -24.37 -41.23 37.34
N THR A 249 -25.40 -40.40 37.59
CA THR A 249 -26.11 -40.24 38.89
C THR A 249 -27.05 -39.02 38.84
N ARG A 250 -28.38 -39.27 38.79
CA ARG A 250 -29.44 -38.47 39.45
C ARG A 250 -29.37 -38.75 40.96
N PRO A 251 -29.96 -37.98 41.91
CA PRO A 251 -31.20 -37.17 41.83
C PRO A 251 -31.02 -35.76 42.50
N SER A 252 -31.98 -34.85 42.68
CA SER A 252 -33.44 -34.90 42.90
C SER A 252 -34.14 -33.74 42.23
#